data_AF-A0A075GJ49-F1
#
_entry.id   AF-A0A075GJ49-F1
#
_cell.length_a   1.000
_cell.length_b   1.000
_cell.length_c   1.000
_cell.angle_alpha   90.00
_cell.angle_beta   90.00
_cell.angle_gamma   90.00
#
_symmetry.space_group_name_H-M   'P 1'
#
loop_
_entity.id
_entity.type
_entity.pdbx_description
1 polymer ?
#
loop_
_entity_poly.entity_id
_entity_poly.type
_entity_poly.pdbx_seq_one_letter_code
_entity_poly.pdbx_strand_id
1 'polypeptide(L)' 'SVVYFETKINSGVERKRTDFKKGDIAFLPTEGSICFYLDDVFAGKQMTIIGKMMDDVDKLKTVKPSDILSLSRN' A
#
# COMPACT_ATOMS: atom_id res chain seq x y z
N SER A 1 0.35 -8.47 7.02
CA SER A 1 1.42 -7.47 7.18
C SER A 1 1.33 -6.44 6.06
N VAL A 2 1.77 -5.20 6.30
CA VAL A 2 1.71 -4.10 5.33
C VAL A 2 3.02 -3.33 5.35
N VAL A 3 3.58 -3.05 4.18
CA VAL A 3 4.69 -2.09 4.00
C VAL A 3 4.10 -0.80 3.45
N TYR A 4 4.53 0.36 3.93
CA TYR A 4 4.04 1.63 3.42
C TYR A 4 5.11 2.71 3.48
N PHE A 5 4.90 3.75 2.68
CA PHE A 5 5.64 5.00 2.79
C PHE A 5 4.70 6.18 2.59
N GLU A 6 5.01 7.27 3.29
CA GLU A 6 4.30 8.54 3.14
C GLU A 6 4.70 9.20 1.82
N THR A 7 3.72 9.83 1.19
CA THR A 7 3.91 10.62 -0.02
C THR A 7 3.41 12.05 0.20
N LYS A 8 3.71 12.93 -0.75
CA LYS A 8 3.15 14.29 -0.76
C LYS A 8 1.81 14.37 -1.50
N ILE A 9 1.23 13.23 -1.87
CA ILE A 9 -0.05 13.19 -2.61
C ILE A 9 -1.18 13.50 -1.63
N ASN A 10 -1.97 14.53 -1.96
CA ASN A 10 -3.24 14.82 -1.30
C ASN A 10 -4.35 14.54 -2.31
N SER A 11 -4.97 13.37 -2.17
CA SER A 11 -6.16 12.98 -2.93
C SER A 11 -7.27 12.68 -1.93
N GLY A 12 -8.50 13.06 -2.28
CA GLY A 12 -9.68 12.72 -1.48
C GLY A 12 -9.91 11.21 -1.41
N VAL A 13 -10.95 10.79 -0.69
CA VAL A 13 -11.27 9.36 -0.60
C VAL A 13 -12.19 8.94 -1.75
N GLU A 14 -11.68 8.08 -2.62
CA GLU A 14 -12.44 7.48 -3.72
C GLU A 14 -12.57 5.96 -3.54
N ARG A 15 -13.69 5.36 -3.95
CA ARG A 15 -13.88 3.89 -4.01
C ARG A 15 -13.40 3.13 -2.76
N LYS A 16 -13.84 3.61 -1.58
CA LYS A 16 -13.45 3.10 -0.26
C LYS A 16 -13.55 1.58 -0.16
N ARG A 17 -12.46 0.94 0.27
CA ARG A 17 -12.42 -0.47 0.68
C ARG A 17 -11.74 -0.61 2.04
N THR A 18 -12.11 -1.65 2.77
CA THR A 18 -11.50 -2.04 4.05
C THR A 18 -10.86 -3.43 3.99
N ASP A 19 -11.18 -4.20 2.95
CA ASP A 19 -10.67 -5.55 2.74
C ASP A 19 -9.70 -5.54 1.57
N PHE A 20 -8.50 -6.07 1.81
CA PHE A 20 -7.38 -6.08 0.88
C PHE A 20 -6.78 -7.48 0.83
N LYS A 21 -6.37 -7.89 -0.36
CA LYS A 21 -5.71 -9.17 -0.61
C LYS A 21 -4.20 -9.01 -0.66
N LYS A 22 -3.49 -10.10 -0.41
CA LYS A 22 -2.06 -10.19 -0.66
C LYS A 22 -1.75 -9.70 -2.09
N GLY A 23 -0.82 -8.76 -2.19
CA GLY A 23 -0.39 -8.14 -3.44
C GLY A 23 -1.17 -6.88 -3.83
N ASP A 24 -2.24 -6.53 -3.13
CA ASP A 24 -2.94 -5.26 -3.41
C ASP A 24 -2.07 -4.05 -3.03
N ILE A 25 -2.20 -2.98 -3.81
CA ILE A 25 -1.58 -1.68 -3.55
C ILE A 25 -2.71 -0.67 -3.35
N ALA A 26 -2.70 0.00 -2.20
CA ALA A 26 -3.73 0.95 -1.82
C ALA A 26 -3.15 2.30 -1.40
N PHE A 27 -3.92 3.36 -1.61
CA PHE A 27 -3.63 4.70 -1.11
C PHE A 27 -4.47 4.97 0.14
N LEU A 28 -3.81 5.30 1.25
CA LEU A 28 -4.44 5.73 2.51
C LEU A 28 -4.49 7.28 2.53
N PRO A 29 -5.66 7.89 2.28
CA PRO A 29 -5.74 9.34 2.09
C PRO A 29 -5.44 10.14 3.36
N THR A 30 -5.80 9.60 4.53
CA THR A 30 -5.60 10.28 5.82
C THR A 30 -4.14 10.50 6.17
N GLU A 31 -3.25 9.64 5.66
CA GLU A 31 -1.80 9.67 5.93
C GLU A 31 -1.00 9.96 4.66
N GLY A 32 -1.67 10.26 3.54
CA GLY A 32 -1.01 10.46 2.24
C GLY A 32 -0.11 9.29 1.82
N SER A 33 -0.41 8.06 2.25
CA SER A 33 0.52 6.94 2.20
C SER A 33 0.16 5.93 1.12
N ILE A 34 1.16 5.32 0.49
CA ILE A 34 0.98 4.15 -0.38
C ILE A 34 1.30 2.90 0.42
N CYS A 35 0.32 1.99 0.50
CA CYS A 35 0.37 0.75 1.25
C CYS A 35 0.45 -0.47 0.32
N PHE A 36 1.37 -1.37 0.62
CA PHE A 36 1.64 -2.63 -0.06
C PHE A 36 1.24 -3.79 0.85
N TYR A 37 0.18 -4.50 0.50
CA TYR A 37 -0.34 -5.59 1.32
C TYR A 37 0.44 -6.88 1.08
N LEU A 38 1.13 -7.36 2.12
CA LEU A 38 1.92 -8.60 2.06
C LEU A 38 1.11 -9.85 2.42
N ASP A 39 -0.02 -9.65 3.10
CA ASP A 39 -0.99 -10.68 3.48
C ASP A 39 -2.41 -10.16 3.28
N ASP A 40 -3.39 -11.06 3.28
CA ASP A 40 -4.80 -10.69 3.32
C ASP A 40 -5.11 -9.93 4.62
N VAL A 41 -5.83 -8.83 4.49
CA VAL A 41 -6.29 -7.99 5.60
C VAL A 41 -7.77 -7.72 5.43
N PHE A 42 -8.54 -7.95 6.49
CA PHE A 42 -9.98 -7.70 6.54
C PHE A 42 -10.27 -6.64 7.58
N ALA A 43 -11.29 -5.82 7.36
CA ALA A 43 -11.71 -4.74 8.26
C ALA A 43 -10.57 -3.74 8.61
N GLY A 44 -9.71 -3.43 7.63
CA GLY A 44 -8.66 -2.41 7.74
C GLY A 44 -9.18 -0.97 7.65
N LYS A 45 -8.24 -0.01 7.63
CA LYS A 45 -8.55 1.41 7.39
C LYS A 45 -9.19 1.59 6.00
N GLN A 46 -10.03 2.62 5.84
CA GLN A 46 -10.62 2.95 4.54
C GLN A 46 -9.53 3.49 3.59
N MET A 47 -9.27 2.74 2.52
CA MET A 47 -8.29 3.12 1.50
C MET A 47 -8.87 2.95 0.09
N THR A 48 -8.17 3.52 -0.89
CA THR A 48 -8.46 3.38 -2.32
C THR A 48 -7.50 2.34 -2.92
N ILE A 49 -7.99 1.28 -3.57
CA ILE A 49 -7.10 0.41 -4.36
C ILE A 49 -6.62 1.17 -5.57
N ILE A 50 -5.29 1.27 -5.74
CA ILE A 50 -4.65 1.98 -6.85
C ILE A 50 -3.89 1.02 -7.79
N GLY A 51 -3.72 -0.23 -7.41
CA GLY A 51 -3.06 -1.23 -8.26
C GLY A 51 -2.85 -2.56 -7.57
N LYS A 52 -2.03 -3.40 -8.21
CA LYS A 52 -1.63 -4.72 -7.73
C LYS A 52 -0.16 -4.97 -8.09
N MET A 53 0.56 -5.64 -7.20
CA MET A 53 1.93 -6.10 -7.46
C MET A 53 1.91 -7.17 -8.56
N MET A 54 2.75 -6.98 -9.57
CA MET A 54 2.88 -7.92 -10.70
C MET A 54 3.93 -9.01 -10.44
N ASP A 55 4.93 -8.69 -9.61
CA ASP A 55 6.00 -9.60 -9.23
C ASP A 55 5.76 -10.20 -7.84
N ASP A 56 6.69 -11.07 -7.42
CA ASP A 56 6.66 -11.74 -6.12
C ASP A 56 6.62 -10.77 -4.93
N VAL A 57 5.50 -10.81 -4.21
CA VAL A 57 5.21 -10.04 -2.99
C VAL A 57 6.19 -10.38 -1.85
N ASP A 58 6.71 -11.60 -1.83
CA ASP A 58 7.54 -12.08 -0.70
C ASP A 58 8.90 -11.37 -0.63
N LYS A 59 9.35 -10.74 -1.72
CA LYS A 59 10.54 -9.87 -1.74
C LYS A 59 10.45 -8.70 -0.77
N LEU A 60 9.23 -8.22 -0.47
CA LEU A 60 9.01 -7.11 0.45
C LEU A 60 8.96 -7.54 1.92
N LYS A 61 8.96 -8.84 2.23
CA LYS A 61 8.95 -9.34 3.63
C LYS A 61 10.24 -9.05 4.38
N THR A 62 11.34 -8.81 3.66
CA THR A 62 12.65 -8.52 4.28
C THR A 62 12.82 -7.05 4.63
N VAL A 63 11.92 -6.18 4.19
CA VAL A 63 11.95 -4.73 4.45
C VAL A 63 11.71 -4.46 5.93
N LYS A 64 12.50 -3.55 6.49
CA LYS A 64 12.43 -3.12 7.88
C LYS A 64 12.02 -1.65 7.96
N PRO A 65 11.45 -1.22 9.11
CA PRO A 65 11.29 0.21 9.38
C PRO A 65 12.62 0.94 9.18
N SER A 66 12.56 2.13 8.58
CA SER A 66 13.69 2.98 8.20
C SER A 66 14.47 2.58 6.93
N ASP A 67 14.10 1.49 6.26
CA ASP A 67 14.60 1.24 4.90
C ASP A 67 14.05 2.29 3.92
N ILE A 68 14.83 2.61 2.89
CA ILE A 68 14.44 3.60 1.88
C ILE A 68 13.69 2.92 0.74
N LEU A 69 12.41 3.29 0.57
CA LEU A 69 11.62 2.93 -0.61
C LEU A 69 11.68 4.09 -1.62
N SER A 70 11.90 3.77 -2.90
CA SER A 70 11.91 4.73 -4.00
C SER A 70 10.94 4.30 -5.09
N LEU A 71 10.13 5.24 -5.56
CA LEU A 71 9.20 5.04 -6.67
C LEU A 71 9.73 5.78 -7.91
N SER A 72 9.91 5.06 -9.02
CA SER A 72 10.28 5.63 -10.31
C SER A 72 9.31 5.16 -11.39
N ARG A 73 9.23 5.93 -12.47
CA ARG A 73 8.55 5.54 -13.70
C ARG A 73 9.63 5.16 -14.72
N ASN A 74 9.47 4.01 -15.37
CA ASN A 74 10.26 3.64 -16.54
C ASN A 74 9.82 4.44 -17.77
#